data_AF-A0A931YHJ2-F1
#
_entry.id   AF-A0A931YHJ2-F1
#
_cell.length_a   1.000
_cell.length_b   1.000
_cell.length_c   1.000
_cell.angle_alpha   90.00
_cell.angle_beta   90.00
_cell.angle_gamma   90.00
#
_symmetry.space_group_name_H-M   'P 1'
#
loop_
_entity.id
_entity.type
_entity.pdbx_description
1 polymer ?
#
loop_
_entity_poly.entity_id
_entity_poly.type
_entity_poly.pdbx_seq_one_letter_code
_entity_poly.pdbx_strand_id
1 'polypeptide(L)'
;MRSSGSARLGAILVAAAVVCGMAAPAAAQPTFWLSVGGYGTVETGRLGDVLGSEGGALLGVGAHVLRLGPALLGLELDGTAGGASADLGPVSDHVTIARGRAGLRATWWPEDAEPRLVPYLRAGGVYRADSGDLIDDDGFGWYAGVGLDWQVRPEVAVGPFVLYEAVSLSVESRTWLFGLALTFSSSSMRLACSVQTTFRRRVAISAAGRFQPPHGKWSDRRRRQLGRAPPLAGHRGGRGCPQRCNRQAVCRGAL
;
A
#
# COMPACT_ATOMS: atom_id res chain seq x y z
N MET A 1 -17.45 7.28 -10.35
CA MET A 1 -17.12 5.85 -10.53
C MET A 1 -16.14 5.49 -9.42
N ARG A 2 -16.57 4.73 -8.41
CA ARG A 2 -15.76 4.33 -7.25
C ARG A 2 -15.75 2.81 -7.18
N SER A 3 -14.61 2.18 -7.46
CA SER A 3 -14.14 0.88 -6.93
C SER A 3 -13.14 0.24 -7.91
N SER A 4 -11.84 0.20 -7.58
CA SER A 4 -10.94 -0.83 -8.14
C SER A 4 -9.67 -1.11 -7.30
N GLY A 5 -9.25 -0.22 -6.41
CA GLY A 5 -7.99 -0.38 -5.65
C GLY A 5 -7.97 -1.57 -4.67
N SER A 6 -9.08 -1.85 -3.98
CA SER A 6 -9.14 -2.89 -2.94
C SER A 6 -9.03 -4.33 -3.49
N ALA A 7 -9.47 -4.56 -4.73
CA ALA A 7 -9.42 -5.87 -5.36
C ALA A 7 -7.99 -6.24 -5.84
N ARG A 8 -7.17 -5.23 -6.17
CA ARG A 8 -5.78 -5.43 -6.64
C ARG A 8 -4.81 -5.71 -5.50
N LEU A 9 -4.98 -5.03 -4.36
CA LEU A 9 -4.24 -5.31 -3.12
C LEU A 9 -4.49 -6.73 -2.59
N GLY A 10 -5.73 -7.23 -2.70
CA GLY A 10 -6.07 -8.60 -2.32
C GLY A 10 -5.39 -9.68 -3.18
N ALA A 11 -5.14 -9.40 -4.46
CA ALA A 11 -4.49 -10.35 -5.37
C ALA A 11 -2.98 -10.48 -5.12
N ILE A 12 -2.30 -9.39 -4.72
CA ILE A 12 -0.87 -9.38 -4.38
C ILE A 12 -0.60 -10.25 -3.14
N LEU A 13 -1.50 -10.21 -2.14
CA LEU A 13 -1.41 -11.05 -0.94
C LEU A 13 -1.61 -12.55 -1.20
N VAL A 14 -2.32 -12.93 -2.26
CA VAL A 14 -2.58 -14.34 -2.62
C VAL A 14 -1.42 -14.95 -3.42
N ALA A 15 -0.72 -14.16 -4.23
CA ALA A 15 0.44 -14.65 -5.00
C ALA A 15 1.62 -15.10 -4.12
N ALA A 16 1.73 -14.55 -2.90
CA ALA A 16 2.72 -14.96 -1.91
C ALA A 16 2.57 -16.41 -1.41
N ALA A 17 1.43 -17.05 -1.65
CA ALA A 17 1.15 -18.39 -1.12
C ALA A 17 1.58 -19.55 -2.03
N VAL A 18 2.08 -19.31 -3.26
CA VAL A 18 2.19 -20.37 -4.29
C VAL A 18 3.62 -20.90 -4.52
N VAL A 19 4.66 -20.25 -4.01
CA VAL A 19 6.05 -20.67 -4.28
C VAL A 19 6.57 -21.63 -3.20
N CYS A 20 6.12 -22.89 -3.19
CA CYS A 20 6.71 -23.92 -2.32
C CYS A 20 6.72 -25.30 -2.96
N GLY A 21 7.85 -25.68 -3.53
CA GLY A 21 8.12 -27.08 -3.84
C GLY A 21 9.58 -27.25 -4.24
N MET A 22 10.40 -27.79 -3.34
CA MET A 22 11.51 -28.75 -3.52
C MET A 22 12.33 -28.85 -2.22
N ALA A 23 12.88 -30.04 -1.97
CA ALA A 23 13.32 -30.58 -0.67
C ALA A 23 14.62 -29.96 -0.08
N ALA A 24 14.81 -30.11 1.23
CA ALA A 24 16.04 -29.75 1.97
C ALA A 24 16.59 -30.93 2.80
N PRO A 25 17.92 -31.16 2.86
CA PRO A 25 18.55 -31.97 3.90
C PRO A 25 19.03 -31.11 5.10
N ALA A 26 19.48 -31.82 6.13
CA ALA A 26 19.55 -31.45 7.55
C ALA A 26 20.53 -30.33 7.94
N ALA A 27 20.26 -29.70 9.10
CA ALA A 27 20.81 -28.43 9.64
C ALA A 27 20.37 -27.17 8.88
N ALA A 28 19.18 -27.24 8.30
CA ALA A 28 18.67 -26.31 7.31
C ALA A 28 18.67 -24.85 7.82
N GLN A 29 19.39 -24.01 7.09
CA GLN A 29 19.14 -22.57 7.06
C GLN A 29 17.64 -22.31 6.92
N PRO A 30 17.14 -21.16 7.41
CA PRO A 30 15.76 -20.78 7.16
C PRO A 30 15.49 -20.89 5.66
N THR A 31 14.52 -21.71 5.27
CA THR A 31 14.08 -21.78 3.88
C THR A 31 12.98 -20.76 3.63
N PHE A 32 12.31 -20.31 4.68
CA PHE A 32 11.26 -19.31 4.66
C PHE A 32 11.45 -18.30 5.79
N TRP A 33 11.05 -17.06 5.53
CA TRP A 33 10.96 -16.03 6.54
C TRP A 33 9.65 -15.23 6.47
N LEU A 34 9.28 -14.67 7.62
CA LEU A 34 8.20 -13.70 7.82
C LEU A 34 8.79 -12.51 8.57
N SER A 35 8.66 -11.31 8.04
CA SER A 35 9.10 -10.07 8.67
C SER A 35 7.90 -9.20 9.04
N VAL A 36 7.89 -8.66 10.26
CA VAL A 36 6.92 -7.67 10.73
C VAL A 36 7.66 -6.52 11.37
N GLY A 37 7.22 -5.29 11.14
CA GLY A 37 7.99 -4.15 11.59
C GLY A 37 7.29 -2.82 11.44
N GLY A 38 8.07 -1.76 11.67
CA GLY A 38 7.68 -0.39 11.44
C GLY A 38 8.72 0.35 10.63
N TYR A 39 8.30 1.46 10.03
CA TYR A 39 9.17 2.31 9.22
C TYR A 39 8.79 3.78 9.35
N GLY A 40 9.74 4.65 9.02
CA GLY A 40 9.52 6.03 8.65
C GLY A 40 10.14 6.31 7.27
N THR A 41 9.69 7.37 6.62
CA THR A 41 10.22 7.76 5.30
C THR A 41 10.77 9.17 5.26
N VAL A 42 11.65 9.38 4.30
CA VAL A 42 12.12 10.69 3.86
C VAL A 42 11.94 10.76 2.35
N GLU A 43 11.03 11.62 1.91
CA GLU A 43 10.78 11.91 0.50
C GLU A 43 11.77 12.99 0.03
N THR A 44 12.52 12.70 -1.04
CA THR A 44 13.59 13.59 -1.56
C THR A 44 13.29 14.13 -2.96
N GLY A 45 12.14 13.76 -3.54
CA GLY A 45 11.61 14.31 -4.78
C GLY A 45 10.72 15.53 -4.54
N ARG A 46 10.10 16.04 -5.61
CA ARG A 46 9.15 17.17 -5.54
C ARG A 46 7.95 16.89 -4.63
N LEU A 47 7.64 15.62 -4.43
CA LEU A 47 6.59 15.19 -3.49
C LEU A 47 6.95 15.51 -2.04
N GLY A 48 8.25 15.60 -1.69
CA GLY A 48 8.71 15.92 -0.34
C GLY A 48 8.50 17.38 0.07
N ASP A 49 8.23 18.28 -0.88
CA ASP A 49 7.88 19.68 -0.59
C ASP A 49 6.44 19.80 -0.04
N VAL A 50 5.61 18.79 -0.30
CA VAL A 50 4.17 18.78 -0.01
C VAL A 50 3.83 17.74 1.06
N LEU A 51 4.51 16.60 1.02
CA LEU A 51 4.25 15.47 1.91
C LEU A 51 5.11 15.59 3.19
N GLY A 52 4.44 15.59 4.34
CA GLY A 52 5.09 15.52 5.65
C GLY A 52 5.71 14.14 5.93
N SER A 53 6.20 13.96 7.15
CA SER A 53 6.79 12.69 7.57
C SER A 53 5.77 11.56 7.50
N GLU A 54 6.11 10.50 6.78
CA GLU A 54 5.33 9.28 6.72
C GLU A 54 5.89 8.24 7.71
N GLY A 55 5.00 7.52 8.37
CA GLY A 55 5.35 6.33 9.15
C GLY A 55 4.26 5.28 9.08
N GLY A 56 4.64 4.03 9.33
CA GLY A 56 3.68 2.93 9.23
C GLY A 56 4.21 1.56 9.61
N ALA A 57 3.42 0.55 9.24
CA ALA A 57 3.73 -0.86 9.49
C ALA A 57 4.28 -1.54 8.23
N LEU A 58 5.13 -2.55 8.45
CA LEU A 58 5.70 -3.43 7.44
C LEU A 58 5.27 -4.88 7.69
N LEU A 59 4.96 -5.59 6.62
CA LEU A 59 4.79 -7.05 6.58
C LEU A 59 5.51 -7.60 5.36
N GLY A 60 6.36 -8.61 5.52
CA GLY A 60 7.08 -9.24 4.43
C GLY A 60 7.18 -10.75 4.61
N VAL A 61 7.29 -11.47 3.50
CA VAL A 61 7.51 -12.92 3.45
C VAL A 61 8.48 -13.24 2.34
N GLY A 62 9.22 -14.32 2.50
CA GLY A 62 10.08 -14.80 1.43
C GLY A 62 10.61 -16.19 1.67
N ALA A 63 11.33 -16.67 0.67
CA ALA A 63 11.90 -18.01 0.67
C ALA A 63 13.25 -18.03 -0.05
N HIS A 64 14.23 -18.73 0.52
CA HIS A 64 15.51 -18.96 -0.15
C HIS A 64 15.35 -20.04 -1.20
N VAL A 65 15.83 -19.74 -2.41
CA VAL A 65 15.71 -20.62 -3.58
C VAL A 65 17.06 -21.13 -4.08
N LEU A 66 18.15 -20.46 -3.71
CA LEU A 66 19.49 -20.80 -4.15
C LEU A 66 20.53 -20.47 -3.08
N ARG A 67 21.52 -21.36 -2.88
CA ARG A 67 22.73 -21.10 -2.09
C ARG A 67 23.94 -21.05 -3.03
N LEU A 68 24.76 -20.02 -2.89
CA LEU A 68 26.01 -19.78 -3.61
C LEU A 68 27.13 -19.55 -2.59
N GLY A 69 27.73 -20.64 -2.09
CA GLY A 69 28.65 -20.59 -0.96
C GLY A 69 27.98 -19.97 0.28
N PRO A 70 28.54 -18.91 0.88
CA PRO A 70 27.93 -18.24 2.03
C PRO A 70 26.73 -17.36 1.66
N ALA A 71 26.45 -17.10 0.38
CA ALA A 71 25.32 -16.27 -0.04
C ALA A 71 24.05 -17.11 -0.26
N LEU A 72 22.93 -16.65 0.29
CA LEU A 72 21.61 -17.21 0.07
C LEU A 72 20.75 -16.23 -0.71
N LEU A 73 20.30 -16.65 -1.88
CA LEU A 73 19.39 -15.89 -2.72
C LEU A 73 17.96 -16.41 -2.53
N GLY A 74 17.04 -15.49 -2.29
CA GLY A 74 15.63 -15.79 -2.10
C GLY A 74 14.71 -14.83 -2.83
N LEU A 75 13.47 -15.27 -3.00
CA LEU A 75 12.36 -14.45 -3.48
C LEU A 75 11.67 -13.80 -2.29
N GLU A 76 11.23 -12.56 -2.47
CA GLU A 76 10.59 -11.80 -1.40
C GLU A 76 9.39 -11.01 -1.91
N LEU A 77 8.37 -10.95 -1.06
CA LEU A 77 7.20 -10.10 -1.19
C LEU A 77 6.98 -9.37 0.13
N ASP A 78 6.83 -8.05 0.07
CA ASP A 78 6.52 -7.27 1.25
C ASP A 78 5.62 -6.08 0.92
N GLY A 79 4.96 -5.59 1.96
CA GLY A 79 4.08 -4.44 1.87
C GLY A 79 4.24 -3.54 3.07
N THR A 80 4.06 -2.25 2.83
CA THR A 80 3.98 -1.24 3.87
C THR A 80 2.72 -0.43 3.73
N ALA A 81 2.11 -0.09 4.85
CA ALA A 81 0.98 0.83 4.91
C ALA A 81 1.26 1.88 5.98
N GLY A 82 1.05 3.14 5.64
CA GLY A 82 1.31 4.29 6.50
C GLY A 82 0.40 5.46 6.14
N GLY A 83 0.64 6.58 6.81
CA GLY A 83 -0.04 7.83 6.52
C GLY A 83 0.89 9.02 6.69
N ALA A 84 0.61 10.06 5.93
CA ALA A 84 1.30 11.34 6.02
C ALA A 84 0.29 12.49 5.86
N SER A 85 0.60 13.65 6.43
CA SER A 85 -0.11 14.88 6.13
C SER A 85 0.46 15.51 4.87
N ALA A 86 -0.38 15.92 3.94
CA ALA A 86 0.02 16.72 2.79
C ALA A 86 -0.42 18.18 2.99
N ASP A 87 0.52 19.12 2.84
CA ASP A 87 0.23 20.56 2.89
C ASP A 87 0.20 21.13 1.47
N LEU A 88 -0.99 21.53 1.02
CA LEU A 88 -1.24 22.08 -0.31
C LEU A 88 -1.36 23.62 -0.28
N GLY A 89 -0.98 24.25 0.82
CA GLY A 89 -1.04 25.70 1.02
C GLY A 89 -2.24 26.12 1.88
N PRO A 90 -3.41 26.45 1.29
CA PRO A 90 -4.59 26.84 2.07
C PRO A 90 -5.37 25.65 2.66
N VAL A 91 -5.01 24.41 2.29
CA VAL A 91 -5.71 23.19 2.70
C VAL A 91 -4.69 22.10 3.02
N SER A 92 -4.97 21.33 4.08
CA SER A 92 -4.22 20.13 4.44
C SER A 92 -5.05 18.87 4.15
N ASP A 93 -4.41 17.81 3.66
CA ASP A 93 -5.01 16.49 3.44
C ASP A 93 -4.28 15.42 4.28
N HIS A 94 -4.96 14.33 4.59
CA HIS A 94 -4.34 13.14 5.15
C HIS A 94 -4.29 12.05 4.09
N VAL A 95 -3.08 11.69 3.68
CA VAL A 95 -2.84 10.71 2.62
C VAL A 95 -2.48 9.38 3.24
N THR A 96 -3.27 8.36 2.96
CA THR A 96 -2.92 6.96 3.21
C THR A 96 -2.02 6.47 2.10
N ILE A 97 -0.87 5.90 2.47
CA ILE A 97 0.13 5.45 1.52
C ILE A 97 0.31 3.94 1.69
N ALA A 98 0.11 3.19 0.61
CA ALA A 98 0.31 1.76 0.55
C ALA A 98 1.37 1.41 -0.49
N ARG A 99 2.29 0.52 -0.13
CA ARG A 99 3.30 0.01 -1.05
C ARG A 99 3.30 -1.51 -1.05
N GLY A 100 3.46 -2.08 -2.23
CA GLY A 100 3.73 -3.50 -2.44
C GLY A 100 5.04 -3.67 -3.19
N ARG A 101 5.87 -4.61 -2.75
CA ARG A 101 7.20 -4.87 -3.30
C ARG A 101 7.34 -6.35 -3.60
N ALA A 102 8.06 -6.63 -4.70
CA ALA A 102 8.40 -7.97 -5.11
C ALA A 102 9.82 -7.99 -5.67
N GLY A 103 10.65 -8.92 -5.20
CA GLY A 103 12.05 -8.90 -5.60
C GLY A 103 12.89 -10.06 -5.08
N LEU A 104 14.18 -9.82 -5.09
CA LEU A 104 15.21 -10.75 -4.63
C LEU A 104 15.81 -10.25 -3.32
N ARG A 105 16.15 -11.19 -2.44
CA ARG A 105 16.95 -10.96 -1.24
C ARG A 105 18.20 -11.83 -1.28
N ALA A 106 19.37 -11.19 -1.15
CA ALA A 106 20.65 -11.87 -0.99
C ALA A 106 21.10 -11.72 0.46
N THR A 107 21.30 -12.83 1.15
CA THR A 107 21.61 -12.90 2.58
C THR A 107 22.98 -13.54 2.74
N TRP A 108 23.85 -12.98 3.58
CA TRP A 108 25.17 -13.58 3.82
C TRP A 108 25.16 -14.42 5.09
N TRP A 109 25.38 -15.72 4.93
CA TRP A 109 25.39 -16.72 5.99
C TRP A 109 26.65 -17.60 5.90
N PRO A 110 27.70 -17.32 6.68
CA PRO A 110 28.91 -18.15 6.70
C PRO A 110 28.62 -19.58 7.19
N GLU A 111 29.29 -20.57 6.60
CA GLU A 111 29.08 -22.00 6.88
C GLU A 111 29.65 -22.44 8.24
N ASP A 112 30.74 -21.80 8.66
CA ASP A 112 31.53 -22.21 9.84
C ASP A 112 31.30 -21.32 11.07
N ALA A 113 30.34 -20.40 11.02
CA ALA A 113 30.01 -19.53 12.14
C ALA A 113 28.55 -19.68 12.51
N GLU A 114 28.22 -19.42 13.78
CA GLU A 114 26.87 -19.05 14.17
C GLU A 114 26.72 -17.55 13.95
N PRO A 115 26.29 -17.06 12.76
CA PRO A 115 26.23 -15.64 12.52
C PRO A 115 25.14 -15.03 13.41
N ARG A 116 25.52 -14.45 14.54
CA ARG A 116 24.62 -13.60 15.33
C ARG A 116 24.15 -12.38 14.53
N LEU A 117 24.83 -12.07 13.43
CA LEU A 117 24.58 -10.93 12.58
C LEU A 117 24.56 -11.36 11.11
N VAL A 118 23.44 -11.12 10.44
CA VAL A 118 23.19 -11.58 9.07
C VAL A 118 22.88 -10.37 8.20
N PRO A 119 23.86 -9.84 7.45
CA PRO A 119 23.60 -8.75 6.52
C PRO A 119 22.86 -9.28 5.29
N TYR A 120 22.03 -8.43 4.70
CA TYR A 120 21.32 -8.74 3.47
C TYR A 120 21.16 -7.52 2.56
N LEU A 121 21.06 -7.82 1.26
CA LEU A 121 20.70 -6.89 0.20
C LEU A 121 19.37 -7.32 -0.38
N ARG A 122 18.57 -6.37 -0.85
CA ARG A 122 17.30 -6.64 -1.51
C ARG A 122 17.04 -5.65 -2.63
N ALA A 123 16.44 -6.11 -3.72
CA ALA A 123 16.08 -5.25 -4.84
C ALA A 123 14.95 -5.87 -5.66
N GLY A 124 14.15 -5.04 -6.31
CA GLY A 124 13.03 -5.51 -7.12
C GLY A 124 12.12 -4.40 -7.61
N GLY A 125 10.89 -4.77 -7.93
CA GLY A 125 9.82 -3.86 -8.33
C GLY A 125 8.99 -3.39 -7.14
N VAL A 126 8.52 -2.15 -7.20
CA VAL A 126 7.60 -1.57 -6.21
C VAL A 126 6.38 -1.00 -6.92
N TYR A 127 5.22 -1.14 -6.28
CA TYR A 127 3.99 -0.43 -6.57
C TYR A 127 3.62 0.42 -5.37
N ARG A 128 3.26 1.68 -5.60
CA ARG A 128 2.80 2.62 -4.57
C ARG A 128 1.43 3.15 -4.96
N ALA A 129 0.55 3.28 -3.97
CA ALA A 129 -0.74 3.91 -4.11
C ALA A 129 -0.95 4.89 -2.94
N ASP A 130 -1.26 6.13 -3.28
CA ASP A 130 -1.49 7.25 -2.37
C ASP A 130 -2.97 7.63 -2.46
N SER A 131 -3.67 7.68 -1.33
CA SER A 131 -5.11 7.93 -1.28
C SER A 131 -5.46 8.89 -0.15
N GLY A 132 -6.01 10.05 -0.50
CA GLY A 132 -6.52 11.10 0.35
C GLY A 132 -7.78 11.72 -0.25
N ASP A 133 -8.30 12.79 0.38
CA ASP A 133 -9.48 13.48 -0.12
C ASP A 133 -9.17 14.35 -1.36
N LEU A 134 -7.92 14.78 -1.50
CA LEU A 134 -7.43 15.66 -2.56
C LEU A 134 -6.35 15.01 -3.44
N ILE A 135 -5.68 13.96 -2.94
CA ILE A 135 -4.60 13.27 -3.63
C ILE A 135 -5.01 11.81 -3.86
N ASP A 136 -5.04 11.38 -5.11
CA ASP A 136 -5.23 9.97 -5.50
C ASP A 136 -4.28 9.68 -6.65
N ASP A 137 -3.24 8.90 -6.39
CA ASP A 137 -2.18 8.62 -7.37
C ASP A 137 -1.58 7.23 -7.13
N ASP A 138 -1.18 6.57 -8.21
CA ASP A 138 -0.55 5.27 -8.14
C ASP A 138 0.52 5.07 -9.21
N GLY A 139 1.51 4.24 -8.91
CA GLY A 139 2.70 4.17 -9.73
C GLY A 139 3.54 2.94 -9.49
N PHE A 140 4.33 2.60 -10.49
CA PHE A 140 5.30 1.52 -10.44
C PHE A 140 6.72 2.06 -10.48
N GLY A 141 7.63 1.29 -9.93
CA GLY A 141 9.02 1.68 -9.80
C GLY A 141 9.92 0.51 -9.48
N TRP A 142 11.14 0.85 -9.07
CA TRP A 142 12.09 -0.12 -8.53
C TRP A 142 12.50 0.28 -7.12
N TYR A 143 12.95 -0.70 -6.37
CA TYR A 143 13.54 -0.48 -5.06
C TYR A 143 14.87 -1.24 -4.95
N ALA A 144 15.74 -0.71 -4.11
CA ALA A 144 16.92 -1.41 -3.64
C ALA A 144 17.16 -1.06 -2.18
N GLY A 145 17.76 -1.95 -1.42
CA GLY A 145 18.01 -1.69 -0.02
C GLY A 145 18.87 -2.74 0.64
N VAL A 146 19.18 -2.46 1.90
CA VAL A 146 20.08 -3.24 2.73
C VAL A 146 19.47 -3.39 4.11
N GLY A 147 19.87 -4.43 4.83
CA GLY A 147 19.52 -4.56 6.23
C GLY A 147 20.44 -5.53 6.94
N LEU A 148 20.20 -5.63 8.24
CA LEU A 148 21.07 -6.35 9.16
C LEU A 148 20.23 -7.07 10.20
N ASP A 149 20.15 -8.39 10.11
CA ASP A 149 19.37 -9.20 11.05
C ASP A 149 20.26 -9.69 12.19
N TRP A 150 19.98 -9.25 13.42
CA TRP A 150 20.60 -9.76 14.63
C TRP A 150 19.80 -10.95 15.16
N GLN A 151 20.38 -12.15 15.16
CA GLN A 151 19.73 -13.35 15.68
C GLN A 151 19.66 -13.30 17.21
N VAL A 152 18.44 -13.26 17.73
CA VAL A 152 18.14 -13.32 19.17
C VAL A 152 17.87 -14.77 19.58
N ARG A 153 17.29 -15.56 18.67
CA ARG A 153 17.05 -16.99 18.77
C ARG A 153 17.27 -17.64 17.40
N PRO A 154 17.41 -18.98 17.31
CA PRO A 154 17.62 -19.66 16.02
C PRO A 154 16.53 -19.34 14.97
N GLU A 155 15.30 -19.06 15.43
CA GLU A 155 14.15 -18.75 14.57
C GLU A 155 13.76 -17.27 14.57
N VAL A 156 14.42 -16.41 15.34
CA VAL A 156 14.01 -15.02 15.54
C VAL A 156 15.20 -14.07 15.43
N ALA A 157 15.10 -13.14 14.50
CA ALA A 157 16.03 -12.03 14.37
C ALA A 157 15.32 -10.68 14.49
N VAL A 158 16.09 -9.65 14.86
CA VAL A 158 15.65 -8.25 14.86
C VAL A 158 16.69 -7.42 14.15
N GLY A 159 16.27 -6.47 13.32
CA GLY A 159 17.21 -5.78 12.46
C GLY A 159 16.73 -4.46 11.90
N PRO A 160 17.61 -3.45 11.78
CA PRO A 160 17.32 -2.28 10.97
C PRO A 160 17.41 -2.61 9.48
N PHE A 161 16.66 -1.86 8.69
CA PHE A 161 16.76 -1.86 7.24
C PHE A 161 16.64 -0.45 6.68
N VAL A 162 17.23 -0.27 5.50
CA VAL A 162 17.11 0.94 4.69
C VAL A 162 16.72 0.54 3.28
N LEU A 163 15.67 1.14 2.74
CA LEU A 163 15.25 0.99 1.35
C LEU A 163 15.31 2.34 0.65
N TYR A 164 15.69 2.32 -0.60
CA TYR A 164 15.48 3.39 -1.55
C TYR A 164 14.44 2.93 -2.58
N GLU A 165 13.46 3.77 -2.85
CA GLU A 165 12.42 3.55 -3.84
C GLU A 165 12.41 4.72 -4.83
N ALA A 166 12.34 4.39 -6.12
CA ALA A 166 12.08 5.35 -7.18
C ALA A 166 10.81 4.93 -7.90
N VAL A 167 9.73 5.69 -7.70
CA VAL A 167 8.39 5.36 -8.21
C VAL A 167 7.94 6.43 -9.20
N SER A 168 7.44 5.96 -10.35
CA SER A 168 6.82 6.81 -11.37
C SER A 168 5.36 7.05 -11.00
N LEU A 169 5.14 8.08 -10.17
CA LEU A 169 3.84 8.70 -9.92
C LEU A 169 3.62 9.87 -10.89
N SER A 170 2.47 10.56 -10.81
CA SER A 170 2.24 11.83 -11.53
C SER A 170 3.31 12.88 -11.21
N VAL A 171 3.89 12.81 -10.01
CA VAL A 171 5.08 13.55 -9.59
C VAL A 171 6.15 12.55 -9.19
N GLU A 172 7.33 12.60 -9.82
CA GLU A 172 8.43 11.66 -9.54
C GLU A 172 8.72 11.57 -8.03
N SER A 173 8.61 10.35 -7.49
CA SER A 173 8.80 10.05 -6.07
C SER A 173 10.11 9.30 -5.87
N ARG A 174 10.91 9.81 -4.93
CA ARG A 174 12.20 9.26 -4.52
C ARG A 174 12.21 9.19 -3.02
N THR A 175 12.01 8.00 -2.48
CA THR A 175 11.74 7.80 -1.06
C THR A 175 12.84 6.96 -0.45
N TRP A 176 13.40 7.43 0.66
CA TRP A 176 14.20 6.61 1.57
C TRP A 176 13.30 6.11 2.70
N LEU A 177 13.28 4.80 2.94
CA LEU A 177 12.55 4.19 4.04
C LEU A 177 13.56 3.65 5.03
N PHE A 178 13.36 3.99 6.31
CA PHE A 178 14.17 3.53 7.42
C PHE A 178 13.26 2.77 8.36
N GLY A 179 13.63 1.55 8.73
CA GLY A 179 12.77 0.75 9.58
C GLY A 179 13.49 -0.27 10.42
N LEU A 180 12.69 -0.92 11.26
CA LEU A 180 13.08 -2.03 12.12
C LEU A 180 12.10 -3.17 11.89
N ALA A 181 12.63 -4.38 11.73
CA ALA A 181 11.84 -5.58 11.53
C ALA A 181 12.21 -6.67 12.54
N LEU A 182 11.19 -7.40 12.98
CA LEU A 182 11.31 -8.72 13.58
C LEU A 182 11.13 -9.76 12.48
N THR A 183 12.13 -10.60 12.28
CA THR A 183 12.14 -11.64 11.25
C THR A 183 12.06 -13.01 11.90
N PHE A 184 11.00 -13.74 11.58
CA PHE A 184 10.78 -15.12 11.98
C PHE A 184 11.22 -16.03 10.85
N SER A 185 12.07 -16.99 11.19
CA SER A 185 12.75 -17.88 10.25
C SER A 185 12.37 -19.32 10.56
N SER A 186 12.09 -20.12 9.53
CA SER A 186 11.85 -21.55 9.72
C SER A 186 12.52 -22.39 8.65
N SER A 187 13.16 -23.45 9.10
CA SER A 187 13.63 -24.56 8.27
C SER A 187 12.51 -25.56 7.92
N SER A 188 11.39 -25.49 8.64
CA SER A 188 10.27 -26.43 8.55
C SER A 188 9.01 -25.76 8.02
N MET A 189 8.54 -26.22 6.86
CA MET A 189 7.36 -25.73 6.13
C MET A 189 6.03 -25.72 6.93
N ARG A 190 6.00 -26.26 8.16
CA ARG A 190 4.78 -26.41 8.99
C ARG A 190 4.20 -25.07 9.47
N LEU A 191 5.00 -24.02 9.58
CA LEU A 191 4.53 -22.70 10.03
C LEU A 191 3.72 -21.95 8.95
N ALA A 192 4.07 -22.11 7.67
CA ALA A 192 3.38 -21.46 6.55
C ALA A 192 1.91 -21.92 6.44
N CYS A 193 1.65 -23.22 6.63
CA CYS A 193 0.28 -23.75 6.60
C CYS A 193 -0.56 -23.36 7.82
N SER A 194 0.03 -23.28 9.02
CA SER A 194 -0.73 -23.03 10.26
C SER A 194 -1.33 -21.61 10.33
N VAL A 195 -0.61 -20.61 9.80
CA VAL A 195 -1.14 -19.25 9.65
C VAL A 195 -2.29 -19.22 8.63
N GLN A 196 -2.19 -20.00 7.56
CA GLN A 196 -3.23 -20.14 6.53
C GLN A 196 -4.53 -20.75 7.09
N THR A 197 -4.44 -21.78 7.95
CA THR A 197 -5.62 -22.41 8.56
C THR A 197 -6.29 -21.51 9.59
N THR A 198 -5.50 -20.73 10.33
CA THR A 198 -6.01 -19.82 11.37
C THR A 198 -6.64 -18.57 10.76
N PHE A 199 -6.07 -18.04 9.68
CA PHE A 199 -6.64 -16.91 8.94
C PHE A 199 -7.91 -17.29 8.18
N ARG A 200 -7.95 -18.47 7.53
CA ARG A 200 -9.19 -19.01 6.93
C ARG A 200 -10.29 -19.20 7.97
N ARG A 201 -9.97 -19.67 9.18
CA ARG A 201 -10.98 -19.81 10.25
C ARG A 201 -11.51 -18.46 10.73
N ARG A 202 -10.67 -17.43 10.89
CA ARG A 202 -11.16 -16.10 11.34
C ARG A 202 -11.95 -15.34 10.27
N VAL A 203 -11.57 -15.43 8.99
CA VAL A 203 -12.33 -14.81 7.90
C VAL A 203 -13.66 -15.56 7.67
N ALA A 204 -13.69 -16.89 7.80
CA ALA A 204 -14.94 -17.65 7.73
C ALA A 204 -15.89 -17.34 8.90
N ILE A 205 -15.37 -17.06 10.11
CA ILE A 205 -16.19 -16.68 11.28
C ILE A 205 -16.74 -15.25 11.12
N SER A 206 -16.02 -14.34 10.44
CA SER A 206 -16.54 -13.00 10.16
C SER A 206 -17.53 -12.97 8.99
N ALA A 207 -17.45 -13.90 8.04
CA ALA A 207 -18.42 -14.03 6.93
C ALA A 207 -19.68 -14.85 7.28
N ALA A 208 -19.63 -15.67 8.34
CA ALA A 208 -20.79 -16.42 8.85
C ALA A 208 -21.63 -15.64 9.90
N GLY A 209 -21.16 -14.48 10.34
CA GLY A 209 -21.83 -13.63 11.32
C GLY A 209 -22.74 -12.57 10.70
N ARG A 210 -23.98 -12.96 10.36
CA ARG A 210 -25.15 -12.10 10.06
C ARG A 210 -25.13 -11.31 8.74
N PHE A 211 -25.60 -11.96 7.67
CA PHE A 211 -26.41 -11.28 6.67
C PHE A 211 -27.77 -11.99 6.57
N GLN A 212 -28.72 -11.53 7.39
CA GLN A 212 -30.14 -11.82 7.19
C GLN A 212 -30.66 -10.81 6.15
N PRO A 213 -31.07 -11.23 4.95
CA PRO A 213 -31.72 -10.32 4.02
C PRO A 213 -33.10 -9.97 4.59
N PRO A 214 -33.46 -8.68 4.71
CA PRO A 214 -34.83 -8.33 5.04
C PRO A 214 -35.73 -8.63 3.84
N HIS A 215 -36.49 -9.73 3.92
CA HIS A 215 -37.70 -9.90 3.14
C HIS A 215 -38.71 -8.83 3.58
N GLY A 216 -38.92 -7.81 2.76
CA GLY A 216 -39.85 -6.72 3.10
C GLY A 216 -40.07 -5.74 1.97
N LYS A 217 -40.95 -6.11 1.02
CA LYS A 217 -41.76 -5.28 0.13
C LYS A 217 -41.28 -3.82 -0.09
N TRP A 218 -40.51 -3.62 -1.14
CA TRP A 218 -40.31 -2.31 -1.77
C TRP A 218 -41.49 -2.00 -2.71
N SER A 219 -42.56 -1.44 -2.14
CA SER A 219 -43.58 -0.71 -2.90
C SER A 219 -44.21 0.34 -1.98
N ASP A 220 -44.44 1.56 -2.49
CA ASP A 220 -45.28 2.65 -1.96
C ASP A 220 -44.71 3.88 -1.22
N ARG A 221 -43.39 4.09 -1.05
CA ARG A 221 -42.88 5.37 -0.49
C ARG A 221 -42.09 6.29 -1.41
N ARG A 222 -42.21 6.13 -2.74
CA ARG A 222 -41.62 7.07 -3.71
C ARG A 222 -42.57 7.55 -4.83
N ARG A 223 -43.89 7.56 -4.56
CA ARG A 223 -44.92 8.11 -5.45
C ARG A 223 -45.69 9.32 -4.88
N ARG A 224 -45.16 9.98 -3.84
CA ARG A 224 -45.80 11.16 -3.20
C ARG A 224 -44.93 12.42 -3.08
N GLN A 225 -43.86 12.55 -3.86
CA GLN A 225 -43.06 13.80 -3.87
C GLN A 225 -42.73 14.37 -5.27
N LEU A 226 -43.31 13.82 -6.34
CA LEU A 226 -43.28 14.44 -7.67
C LEU A 226 -44.71 14.46 -8.22
N GLY A 227 -45.44 15.51 -7.84
CA GLY A 227 -46.84 15.67 -8.23
C GLY A 227 -47.41 16.95 -7.66
N ARG A 228 -46.98 18.09 -8.19
CA ARG A 228 -47.71 19.37 -8.20
C ARG A 228 -46.96 20.37 -9.08
N ALA A 229 -47.26 20.31 -10.38
CA ALA A 229 -47.16 21.49 -11.24
C ALA A 229 -48.43 22.33 -11.03
N PRO A 230 -48.35 23.65 -10.83
CA PRO A 230 -49.51 24.53 -10.96
C PRO A 230 -49.79 24.85 -12.44
N PRO A 231 -51.06 25.05 -12.83
CA PRO A 231 -51.45 25.18 -14.23
C PRO A 231 -51.17 26.58 -14.79
N LEU A 232 -50.89 26.59 -16.09
CA LEU A 232 -50.88 27.76 -16.96
C LEU A 232 -52.29 28.37 -17.03
N ALA A 233 -52.40 29.66 -16.75
CA ALA A 233 -53.49 30.51 -17.21
C ALA A 233 -52.86 31.71 -17.91
N GLY A 234 -53.16 31.86 -19.21
CA GLY A 234 -52.64 32.93 -20.04
C GLY A 234 -53.33 34.27 -19.79
N HIS A 235 -52.62 35.35 -20.08
CA HIS A 235 -53.22 36.53 -20.68
C HIS A 235 -52.20 37.34 -21.50
N ARG A 236 -52.77 38.00 -22.49
CA ARG A 236 -52.21 38.67 -23.66
C ARG A 236 -51.26 39.84 -23.37
N GLY A 237 -50.30 40.02 -24.27
CA GLY A 237 -50.09 41.29 -24.99
C GLY A 237 -49.02 42.22 -24.46
N GLY A 238 -48.17 42.74 -25.36
CA GLY A 238 -47.37 43.93 -25.09
C GLY A 238 -46.08 44.00 -25.87
N ARG A 239 -45.97 44.98 -26.76
CA ARG A 239 -44.85 45.27 -27.66
C ARG A 239 -43.68 45.89 -26.89
N GLY A 240 -42.46 45.79 -27.44
CA GLY A 240 -41.42 46.81 -27.21
C GLY A 240 -39.99 46.29 -27.03
N CYS A 241 -39.24 46.25 -28.13
CA CYS A 241 -37.82 46.65 -28.15
C CYS A 241 -37.80 48.18 -28.47
N PRO A 242 -36.68 48.95 -28.38
CA PRO A 242 -35.29 48.62 -28.00
C PRO A 242 -34.60 49.72 -27.14
N GLN A 243 -33.26 49.70 -27.09
CA GLN A 243 -32.31 50.72 -26.56
C GLN A 243 -31.97 50.55 -25.05
N ARG A 244 -30.74 50.71 -24.57
CA ARG A 244 -29.57 51.49 -25.03
C ARG A 244 -28.30 51.04 -24.27
N CYS A 245 -27.16 51.37 -24.88
CA CYS A 245 -25.79 51.28 -24.36
C CYS A 245 -25.59 51.77 -22.92
N ASN A 246 -24.60 51.20 -22.22
CA ASN A 246 -23.46 52.03 -21.82
C ASN A 246 -22.14 51.25 -21.69
N ARG A 247 -21.10 51.80 -22.32
CA ARG A 247 -19.68 51.48 -22.19
C ARG A 247 -19.11 52.30 -21.02
N GLN A 248 -18.15 51.74 -20.29
CA GLN A 248 -16.91 52.37 -19.77
C GLN A 248 -16.21 51.29 -18.90
N ALA A 249 -15.08 50.68 -19.29
CA ALA A 249 -13.70 51.22 -19.27
C ALA A 249 -13.36 51.86 -17.91
N VAL A 250 -12.39 51.39 -17.13
CA VAL A 250 -10.93 51.73 -17.17
C VAL A 250 -10.22 50.69 -16.25
N CYS A 251 -9.29 49.85 -16.71
CA CYS A 251 -7.84 50.02 -16.95
C CYS A 251 -6.92 50.34 -15.74
N ARG A 252 -6.00 49.39 -15.51
CA ARG A 252 -4.56 49.53 -15.16
C ARG A 252 -4.10 49.83 -13.73
N GLY A 253 -3.16 48.99 -13.31
CA GLY A 253 -2.13 49.26 -12.31
C GLY A 253 -1.20 48.05 -12.15
N ALA A 254 -0.21 47.93 -13.04
CA ALA A 254 0.95 47.06 -12.87
C ALA A 254 2.18 47.98 -12.87
N LEU A 255 2.86 48.03 -11.72
CA LEU A 255 4.29 48.22 -11.45
C LEU A 255 4.47 48.28 -9.93
#